data_AF-A0A8D6ZT37-F1
#
_entry.id   AF-A0A8D6ZT37-F1
#
_cell.length_a   1.000
_cell.length_b   1.000
_cell.length_c   1.000
_cell.angle_alpha   90.00
_cell.angle_beta   90.00
_cell.angle_gamma   90.00
#
_symmetry.space_group_name_H-M   'P 1'
#
loop_
_entity.id
_entity.type
_entity.pdbx_description
1 polymer ?
#
loop_
_entity_poly.entity_id
_entity_poly.type
_entity_poly.pdbx_seq_one_letter_code
_entity_poly.pdbx_strand_id
1 'polypeptide(L)'
;FTLKAAIELRLLDIIVEAGPGALLSSVEIAARLPTKNPQAATTVDRILRLLAANRVVSCSTVHTGTDGHPLRRYGAAPICKYLTKNEDGVSLADMALVHQDKVFVDAWYYLKDSVLEGVVPLNSAYGMPVFDYIGTDPRFNKVFNAGMRGHSSVIVNNLLRVYGGFDDVEVLLDVGGNDGATLQMITSRHRHIKGINYDLPHVISGAKPLPGLRFLPS
;
A
#
# COMPACT_ATOMS: atom_id res chain seq x y z
N PHE A 1 13.18 -3.14 1.94
CA PHE A 1 13.24 -2.19 3.07
C PHE A 1 13.38 -0.72 2.64
N THR A 2 14.29 -0.34 1.73
CA THR A 2 14.43 1.08 1.34
C THR A 2 13.17 1.71 0.73
N LEU A 3 12.43 0.96 -0.10
CA LEU A 3 11.15 1.42 -0.64
C LEU A 3 10.12 1.68 0.47
N LYS A 4 10.01 0.78 1.45
CA LYS A 4 9.15 0.96 2.63
C LYS A 4 9.47 2.27 3.34
N ALA A 5 10.74 2.52 3.65
CA ALA A 5 11.15 3.77 4.30
C ALA A 5 10.81 5.01 3.44
N ALA A 6 10.97 4.93 2.11
CA ALA A 6 10.59 6.02 1.22
C ALA A 6 9.08 6.29 1.18
N ILE A 7 8.25 5.25 1.29
CA ILE A 7 6.79 5.35 1.41
C ILE A 7 6.41 5.98 2.75
N GLU A 8 6.98 5.48 3.86
CA GLU A 8 6.72 6.00 5.21
C GLU A 8 7.13 7.48 5.35
N LEU A 9 8.21 7.88 4.68
CA LEU A 9 8.67 9.27 4.59
C LEU A 9 7.93 10.10 3.55
N ARG A 10 6.96 9.53 2.82
CA ARG A 10 6.20 10.20 1.74
C ARG A 10 7.08 10.80 0.64
N LEU A 11 8.26 10.23 0.39
CA LEU A 11 9.20 10.77 -0.61
C LEU A 11 8.60 10.71 -2.03
N LEU A 12 7.87 9.63 -2.34
CA LEU A 12 7.22 9.47 -3.63
C LEU A 12 6.07 10.46 -3.82
N ASP A 13 5.27 10.69 -2.78
CA ASP A 13 4.19 11.68 -2.81
C ASP A 13 4.75 13.08 -3.05
N ILE A 14 5.80 13.47 -2.32
CA ILE A 14 6.46 14.79 -2.48
C ILE A 14 6.92 15.02 -3.93
N ILE A 15 7.48 13.99 -4.56
CA ILE A 15 7.95 14.06 -5.96
C ILE A 15 6.77 14.16 -6.92
N VAL A 16 5.69 13.39 -6.71
CA VAL A 16 4.49 13.42 -7.57
C VAL A 16 3.73 14.75 -7.42
N GLU A 17 3.60 15.27 -6.21
CA GLU A 17 2.97 16.56 -5.88
C GLU A 17 3.69 17.76 -6.52
N ALA A 18 4.98 17.63 -6.87
CA ALA A 18 5.71 18.67 -7.60
C ALA A 18 5.26 18.83 -9.06
N GLY A 19 4.50 17.87 -9.58
CA GLY A 19 3.88 17.93 -10.89
C GLY A 19 4.63 17.17 -12.00
N PRO A 20 3.97 16.92 -13.14
CA PRO A 20 4.56 16.17 -14.24
C PRO A 20 5.86 16.80 -14.78
N GLY A 21 6.92 16.00 -14.90
CA GLY A 21 8.22 16.45 -15.40
C GLY A 21 9.07 17.24 -14.39
N ALA A 22 8.57 17.52 -13.19
CA ALA A 22 9.34 18.20 -12.15
C ALA A 22 10.53 17.34 -11.67
N LEU A 23 11.65 18.00 -11.40
CA LEU A 23 12.86 17.40 -10.85
C LEU A 23 13.24 18.14 -9.57
N LEU A 24 13.22 17.47 -8.43
CA LEU A 24 13.56 18.03 -7.12
C LEU A 24 14.94 17.55 -6.64
N SER A 25 15.73 18.45 -6.06
CA SER A 25 16.92 18.08 -5.28
C SER A 25 16.52 17.40 -3.97
N SER A 26 17.45 16.66 -3.37
CA SER A 26 17.22 16.05 -2.05
C SER A 26 17.02 17.09 -0.93
N VAL A 27 17.53 18.31 -1.09
CA VAL A 27 17.31 19.43 -0.16
C VAL A 27 15.86 19.91 -0.23
N GLU A 28 15.33 20.13 -1.43
CA GLU A 28 13.93 20.54 -1.62
C GLU A 28 12.96 19.46 -1.11
N ILE A 29 13.28 18.18 -1.29
CA ILE A 29 12.47 17.06 -0.76
C ILE A 29 12.56 17.02 0.77
N ALA A 30 13.77 17.09 1.34
CA ALA A 30 13.96 17.03 2.79
C ALA A 30 13.33 18.22 3.52
N ALA A 31 13.25 19.40 2.89
CA ALA A 31 12.59 20.58 3.45
C ALA A 31 11.07 20.39 3.64
N ARG A 32 10.44 19.43 2.95
CA ARG A 32 9.02 19.08 3.11
C ARG A 32 8.79 18.00 4.16
N LEU A 33 9.86 17.45 4.76
CA LEU A 33 9.76 16.47 5.83
C LEU A 33 9.70 17.17 7.20
N PRO A 34 8.94 16.64 8.17
CA PRO A 34 8.94 17.13 9.54
C PRO A 34 10.21 16.71 10.29
N THR A 35 11.38 17.22 9.89
CA THR A 35 12.69 16.80 10.40
C THR A 35 13.51 17.96 10.95
N LYS A 36 14.29 17.68 12.01
CA LYS A 36 15.33 18.58 12.54
C LYS A 36 16.74 18.06 12.25
N ASN A 37 16.87 16.95 11.51
CA ASN A 37 18.15 16.32 11.24
C ASN A 37 18.90 17.10 10.12
N PRO A 38 20.06 17.72 10.41
CA PRO A 38 20.83 18.45 9.39
C PRO A 38 21.33 17.55 8.25
N GLN A 39 21.38 16.23 8.45
CA GLN A 39 21.78 15.23 7.46
C GLN A 39 20.60 14.59 6.71
N ALA A 40 19.38 15.12 6.86
CA ALA A 40 18.20 14.58 6.20
C ALA A 40 18.35 14.57 4.67
N ALA A 41 18.80 15.68 4.07
CA ALA A 41 18.99 15.78 2.62
C ALA A 41 19.99 14.75 2.08
N THR A 42 21.11 14.52 2.78
CA THR A 42 22.11 13.51 2.43
C THR A 42 21.53 12.09 2.48
N THR A 43 20.71 11.80 3.50
CA THR A 43 20.09 10.49 3.67
C THR A 43 19.00 10.24 2.62
N VAL A 44 18.16 11.25 2.35
CA VAL A 44 17.15 11.23 1.29
C VAL A 44 17.81 11.00 -0.07
N ASP A 45 18.92 11.69 -0.35
CA ASP A 45 19.67 11.47 -1.59
C ASP A 45 20.13 10.01 -1.75
N ARG A 46 20.66 9.38 -0.69
CA ARG A 46 21.09 7.97 -0.75
C ARG A 46 19.93 7.01 -0.99
N ILE A 47 18.78 7.26 -0.34
CA ILE A 47 17.55 6.48 -0.54
C ILE A 47 17.08 6.62 -2.00
N LEU A 48 16.91 7.85 -2.48
CA LEU A 48 16.42 8.12 -3.83
C LEU A 48 17.38 7.65 -4.91
N ARG A 49 18.70 7.68 -4.68
CA ARG A 49 19.68 7.12 -5.60
C ARG A 49 19.52 5.62 -5.79
N LEU A 50 19.26 4.87 -4.70
CA LEU A 50 18.96 3.43 -4.82
C LEU A 50 17.65 3.20 -5.57
N LEU A 51 16.62 3.99 -5.27
CA LEU A 51 15.32 3.90 -5.96
C LEU A 51 15.44 4.24 -7.46
N ALA A 52 16.27 5.21 -7.81
CA ALA A 52 16.56 5.57 -9.19
C ALA A 52 17.29 4.46 -9.94
N ALA A 53 18.28 3.81 -9.30
CA ALA A 53 18.96 2.65 -9.87
C ALA A 53 18.00 1.48 -10.17
N ASN A 54 16.89 1.41 -9.45
CA ASN A 54 15.82 0.43 -9.65
C ASN A 54 14.62 0.98 -10.44
N ARG A 55 14.76 2.16 -11.08
CA ARG A 55 13.73 2.84 -11.90
C ARG A 55 12.42 3.14 -11.16
N VAL A 56 12.47 3.24 -9.83
CA VAL A 56 11.32 3.64 -9.01
C VAL A 56 11.07 5.14 -9.07
N VAL A 57 12.14 5.92 -9.24
CA VAL A 57 12.12 7.36 -9.53
C VAL A 57 13.06 7.65 -10.69
N SER A 58 12.89 8.77 -11.38
CA SER A 58 13.87 9.25 -12.35
C SER A 58 14.99 10.00 -11.62
N CYS A 59 16.19 10.04 -12.20
CA CYS A 59 17.33 10.78 -11.68
C CYS A 59 18.04 11.48 -12.83
N SER A 60 18.31 12.76 -12.67
CA SER A 60 19.14 13.55 -13.55
C SER A 60 20.31 14.13 -12.76
N THR A 61 21.51 14.01 -13.31
CA THR A 61 22.72 14.65 -12.78
C THR A 61 22.94 15.96 -13.49
N VAL A 62 22.88 17.06 -12.73
CA VAL A 62 23.31 18.38 -13.21
C VAL A 62 24.82 18.47 -13.00
N HIS A 63 25.53 19.18 -13.89
CA HIS A 63 26.98 19.36 -13.78
C HIS A 63 27.40 19.86 -12.38
N THR A 64 28.58 19.39 -11.98
CA THR A 64 29.20 19.45 -10.65
C THR A 64 28.91 20.74 -9.90
N GLY A 65 28.43 20.59 -8.66
CA GLY A 65 28.42 21.70 -7.72
C GLY A 65 29.84 22.26 -7.50
N THR A 66 29.94 23.42 -6.87
CA THR A 66 31.22 24.08 -6.56
C THR A 66 32.18 23.22 -5.72
N ASP A 67 31.69 22.13 -5.15
CA ASP A 67 32.41 21.12 -4.35
C ASP A 67 32.86 19.88 -5.16
N GLY A 68 32.58 19.83 -6.46
CA GLY A 68 32.92 18.70 -7.33
C GLY A 68 31.99 17.48 -7.18
N HIS A 69 30.98 17.53 -6.32
CA HIS A 69 30.01 16.44 -6.19
C HIS A 69 28.86 16.59 -7.21
N PRO A 70 28.44 15.49 -7.87
CA PRO A 70 27.32 15.56 -8.81
C PRO A 70 26.03 15.86 -8.06
N LEU A 71 25.36 16.95 -8.46
CA LEU A 71 24.05 17.34 -7.97
C LEU A 71 22.97 16.49 -8.66
N ARG A 72 22.28 15.66 -7.89
CA ARG A 72 21.18 14.82 -8.38
C ARG A 72 19.85 15.50 -8.16
N ARG A 73 18.98 15.41 -9.15
CA ARG A 73 17.57 15.78 -9.05
C ARG A 73 16.70 14.58 -9.41
N TYR A 74 15.61 14.41 -8.68
CA TYR A 74 14.74 13.26 -8.74
C TYR A 74 13.34 13.66 -9.21
N GLY A 75 12.76 12.86 -10.10
CA GLY A 75 11.41 13.06 -10.60
C GLY A 75 10.59 11.77 -10.53
N ALA A 76 9.30 11.89 -10.81
CA ALA A 76 8.41 10.73 -10.83
C ALA A 76 8.78 9.81 -12.02
N ALA A 77 8.91 8.51 -11.76
CA ALA A 77 8.92 7.49 -12.82
C ALA A 77 7.49 6.93 -13.00
N PRO A 78 7.19 6.22 -14.10
CA PRO A 78 5.83 5.70 -14.34
C PRO A 78 5.25 4.85 -13.19
N ILE A 79 6.10 4.08 -12.49
CA ILE A 79 5.68 3.25 -11.35
C ILE A 79 5.18 4.07 -10.16
N CYS A 80 5.60 5.33 -10.00
CA CYS A 80 5.12 6.22 -8.94
C CYS A 80 3.59 6.38 -8.96
N LYS A 81 2.96 6.29 -10.14
CA LYS A 81 1.49 6.32 -10.28
C LYS A 81 0.79 5.27 -9.41
N TYR A 82 1.41 4.11 -9.22
CA TYR A 82 0.85 3.02 -8.42
C TYR A 82 1.35 3.03 -6.97
N LEU A 83 2.44 3.74 -6.70
CA LEU A 83 3.08 3.84 -5.38
C LEU A 83 2.76 5.16 -4.65
N THR A 84 1.82 5.94 -5.18
CA THR A 84 1.27 7.15 -4.56
C THR A 84 -0.25 7.08 -4.66
N LYS A 85 -0.94 7.82 -3.78
CA LYS A 85 -2.41 7.78 -3.73
C LYS A 85 -3.02 8.34 -5.02
N ASN A 86 -3.97 7.60 -5.58
CA ASN A 86 -4.80 8.07 -6.69
C ASN A 86 -5.95 8.98 -6.21
N GLU A 87 -6.85 9.35 -7.12
CA GLU A 87 -8.03 10.18 -6.83
C GLU A 87 -8.96 9.60 -5.76
N ASP A 88 -9.02 8.26 -5.65
CA ASP A 88 -9.78 7.54 -4.62
C ASP A 88 -9.00 7.44 -3.29
N GLY A 89 -7.81 8.03 -3.19
CA GLY A 89 -6.97 8.03 -2.00
C GLY A 89 -6.24 6.71 -1.72
N VAL A 90 -6.17 5.80 -2.69
CA VAL A 90 -5.59 4.45 -2.56
C VAL A 90 -4.33 4.26 -3.41
N SER A 91 -3.47 3.32 -3.01
CA SER A 91 -2.26 2.97 -3.75
C SER A 91 -1.83 1.52 -3.50
N LEU A 92 -0.94 0.98 -4.34
CA LEU A 92 -0.24 -0.28 -4.07
C LEU A 92 0.91 -0.09 -3.06
N ALA A 93 1.22 1.14 -2.64
CA ALA A 93 2.24 1.39 -1.63
C ALA A 93 1.88 0.74 -0.29
N ASP A 94 0.60 0.73 0.08
CA ASP A 94 0.11 0.10 1.30
C ASP A 94 0.40 -1.41 1.32
N MET A 95 0.34 -2.08 0.16
CA MET A 95 0.75 -3.49 0.04
C MET A 95 2.24 -3.71 0.23
N ALA A 96 3.08 -2.75 -0.17
CA ALA A 96 4.51 -2.76 0.13
C ALA A 96 4.79 -2.41 1.61
N LEU A 97 3.82 -1.88 2.36
CA LEU A 97 3.95 -1.76 3.81
C LEU A 97 3.60 -3.08 4.50
N VAL A 98 2.58 -3.80 4.01
CA VAL A 98 2.20 -5.14 4.53
C VAL A 98 3.34 -6.14 4.40
N HIS A 99 3.86 -6.35 3.19
CA HIS A 99 4.87 -7.39 2.93
C HIS A 99 6.23 -7.12 3.60
N GLN A 100 6.53 -5.85 3.89
CA GLN A 100 7.76 -5.44 4.56
C GLN A 100 7.51 -5.03 6.02
N ASP A 101 6.32 -5.27 6.55
CA ASP A 101 6.06 -5.19 7.99
C ASP A 101 6.85 -6.28 8.71
N LYS A 102 7.25 -6.02 9.95
CA LYS A 102 7.96 -7.01 10.76
C LYS A 102 7.18 -8.33 10.83
N VAL A 103 5.85 -8.25 10.90
CA VAL A 103 4.99 -9.43 10.99
C VAL A 103 5.18 -10.41 9.83
N PHE A 104 5.15 -9.90 8.59
CA PHE A 104 5.41 -10.73 7.41
C PHE A 104 6.89 -11.08 7.24
N VAL A 105 7.80 -10.20 7.68
CA VAL A 105 9.23 -10.46 7.56
C VAL A 105 9.66 -11.63 8.46
N ASP A 106 9.09 -11.74 9.66
CA ASP A 106 9.45 -12.79 10.62
C ASP A 106 9.16 -14.20 10.07
N ALA A 107 8.16 -14.33 9.18
CA ALA A 107 7.85 -15.59 8.50
C ALA A 107 9.03 -16.16 7.70
N TRP A 108 9.89 -15.31 7.12
CA TRP A 108 11.01 -15.77 6.29
C TRP A 108 12.07 -16.52 7.10
N TYR A 109 12.17 -16.30 8.41
CA TYR A 109 13.09 -17.05 9.27
C TYR A 109 12.67 -18.51 9.46
N TYR A 110 11.39 -18.84 9.23
CA TYR A 110 10.84 -20.19 9.35
C TYR A 110 10.61 -20.88 8.00
N LEU A 111 11.03 -20.24 6.89
CA LEU A 111 10.88 -20.84 5.56
C LEU A 111 11.66 -22.15 5.44
N LYS A 112 12.86 -22.22 6.02
CA LYS A 112 13.66 -23.44 6.07
C LYS A 112 12.90 -24.57 6.76
N ASP A 113 12.33 -24.28 7.92
CA ASP A 113 11.61 -25.28 8.72
C ASP A 113 10.31 -25.69 8.05
N SER A 114 9.66 -24.80 7.30
CA SER A 114 8.52 -25.16 6.44
C SER A 114 8.87 -26.23 5.40
N VAL A 115 10.07 -26.15 4.82
CA VAL A 115 10.56 -27.16 3.86
C VAL A 115 10.94 -28.48 4.56
N LEU A 116 11.56 -28.41 5.73
CA LEU A 116 12.07 -29.60 6.43
C LEU A 116 11.01 -30.32 7.27
N GLU A 117 10.07 -29.57 7.84
CA GLU A 117 9.13 -30.02 8.87
C GLU A 117 7.67 -29.85 8.45
N GLY A 118 7.39 -29.20 7.32
CA GLY A 118 6.03 -29.02 6.80
C GLY A 118 5.19 -28.00 7.57
N VAL A 119 5.82 -27.13 8.38
CA VAL A 119 5.12 -26.11 9.17
C VAL A 119 4.71 -24.90 8.32
N VAL A 120 3.71 -24.14 8.79
CA VAL A 120 3.33 -22.86 8.18
C VAL A 120 4.21 -21.75 8.80
N PRO A 121 5.07 -21.05 8.03
CA PRO A 121 6.08 -20.16 8.59
C PRO A 121 5.53 -19.06 9.51
N LEU A 122 4.42 -18.41 9.13
CA LEU A 122 3.77 -17.39 9.95
C LEU A 122 3.21 -17.96 11.26
N ASN A 123 2.66 -19.16 11.21
CA ASN A 123 2.14 -19.82 12.41
C ASN A 123 3.28 -20.19 13.36
N SER A 124 4.43 -20.63 12.83
CA SER A 124 5.61 -20.91 13.64
C SER A 124 6.22 -19.65 14.26
N ALA A 125 6.16 -18.51 13.56
CA ALA A 125 6.67 -17.23 14.07
C ALA A 125 5.85 -16.67 15.25
N TYR A 126 4.53 -16.89 15.25
CA TYR A 126 3.62 -16.26 16.23
C TYR A 126 2.82 -17.24 17.09
N GLY A 127 2.98 -18.55 16.87
CA GLY A 127 2.31 -19.61 17.62
C GLY A 127 0.81 -19.78 17.32
N MET A 128 0.29 -19.09 16.31
CA MET A 128 -1.13 -19.11 15.94
C MET A 128 -1.34 -18.78 14.46
N PRO A 129 -2.50 -19.14 13.86
CA PRO A 129 -2.86 -18.72 12.51
C PRO A 129 -2.75 -17.21 12.29
N VAL A 130 -2.32 -16.79 11.09
CA VAL A 130 -2.09 -15.37 10.78
C VAL A 130 -3.32 -14.47 11.01
N PHE A 131 -4.52 -14.94 10.68
CA PHE A 131 -5.75 -14.16 10.87
C PHE A 131 -6.10 -13.98 12.35
N ASP A 132 -5.82 -15.00 13.17
CA ASP A 132 -5.98 -14.89 14.62
C ASP A 132 -4.97 -13.88 15.18
N TYR A 133 -3.71 -13.97 14.74
CA TYR A 133 -2.67 -13.01 15.14
C TYR A 133 -3.01 -11.57 14.74
N ILE A 134 -3.53 -11.34 13.53
CA ILE A 134 -3.97 -10.02 13.07
C ILE A 134 -5.01 -9.43 14.05
N GLY A 135 -5.92 -10.26 14.57
CA GLY A 135 -6.89 -9.84 15.59
C GLY A 135 -6.25 -9.39 16.92
N THR A 136 -5.03 -9.84 17.23
CA THR A 136 -4.31 -9.49 18.47
C THR A 136 -3.39 -8.27 18.37
N ASP A 137 -2.97 -7.86 17.16
CA ASP A 137 -2.14 -6.67 16.93
C ASP A 137 -2.95 -5.58 16.18
N PRO A 138 -3.56 -4.61 16.89
CA PRO A 138 -4.32 -3.52 16.26
C PRO A 138 -3.51 -2.68 15.26
N ARG A 139 -2.19 -2.55 15.48
CA ARG A 139 -1.31 -1.78 14.59
C ARG A 139 -1.13 -2.55 13.29
N PHE A 140 -0.88 -3.85 13.35
CA PHE A 140 -0.75 -4.66 12.15
C PHE A 140 -2.09 -4.85 11.43
N ASN A 141 -3.19 -5.03 12.16
CA ASN A 141 -4.54 -5.08 11.59
C ASN A 141 -4.83 -3.85 10.73
N LYS A 142 -4.46 -2.65 11.21
CA LYS A 142 -4.60 -1.42 10.43
C LYS A 142 -3.76 -1.43 9.15
N VAL A 143 -2.50 -1.88 9.22
CA VAL A 143 -1.61 -1.98 8.04
C VAL A 143 -2.16 -3.00 7.04
N PHE A 144 -2.60 -4.16 7.53
CA PHE A 144 -3.18 -5.23 6.71
C PHE A 144 -4.43 -4.77 5.97
N ASN A 145 -5.40 -4.18 6.68
CA ASN A 145 -6.64 -3.69 6.07
C ASN A 145 -6.37 -2.55 5.06
N ALA A 146 -5.44 -1.65 5.35
CA ALA A 146 -5.04 -0.61 4.40
C ALA A 146 -4.43 -1.21 3.11
N GLY A 147 -3.55 -2.21 3.25
CA GLY A 147 -2.98 -2.93 2.12
C GLY A 147 -4.04 -3.64 1.27
N MET A 148 -4.93 -4.41 1.91
CA MET A 148 -6.02 -5.11 1.21
C MET A 148 -6.93 -4.13 0.48
N ARG A 149 -7.31 -3.02 1.11
CA ARG A 149 -8.12 -1.97 0.47
C ARG A 149 -7.41 -1.37 -0.74
N GLY A 150 -6.13 -1.02 -0.61
CA GLY A 150 -5.34 -0.46 -1.71
C GLY A 150 -5.24 -1.40 -2.90
N HIS A 151 -4.99 -2.69 -2.65
CA HIS A 151 -4.93 -3.74 -3.66
C HIS A 151 -6.27 -3.97 -4.35
N SER A 152 -7.33 -4.21 -3.57
CA SER A 152 -8.67 -4.49 -4.10
C SER A 152 -9.20 -3.32 -4.92
N SER A 153 -8.97 -2.08 -4.49
CA SER A 153 -9.44 -0.91 -5.24
C SER A 153 -8.83 -0.82 -6.64
N VAL A 154 -7.54 -1.11 -6.79
CA VAL A 154 -6.88 -1.12 -8.11
C VAL A 154 -7.43 -2.23 -9.00
N ILE A 155 -7.64 -3.43 -8.46
CA ILE A 155 -8.16 -4.58 -9.22
C ILE A 155 -9.62 -4.37 -9.60
N VAL A 156 -10.47 -4.00 -8.64
CA VAL A 156 -11.92 -3.83 -8.83
C VAL A 156 -12.21 -2.70 -9.80
N ASN A 157 -11.46 -1.59 -9.75
CA ASN A 157 -11.60 -0.52 -10.74
C ASN A 157 -11.30 -0.99 -12.17
N ASN A 158 -10.36 -1.91 -12.35
CA ASN A 158 -10.09 -2.49 -13.67
C ASN A 158 -11.14 -3.54 -14.05
N LEU A 159 -11.57 -4.38 -13.10
CA LEU A 159 -12.62 -5.39 -13.29
C LEU A 159 -13.89 -4.73 -13.81
N LEU A 160 -14.37 -3.68 -13.14
CA LEU A 160 -15.60 -2.96 -13.49
C LEU A 160 -15.55 -2.25 -14.86
N ARG A 161 -14.37 -2.16 -15.50
CA ARG A 161 -14.25 -1.62 -16.86
C ARG A 161 -14.47 -2.67 -17.95
N VAL A 162 -14.23 -3.94 -17.64
CA VAL A 162 -14.19 -5.02 -18.64
C VAL A 162 -15.18 -6.15 -18.36
N TYR A 163 -15.65 -6.26 -17.12
CA TYR A 163 -16.53 -7.33 -16.67
C TYR A 163 -17.97 -6.85 -16.59
N GLY A 164 -18.84 -7.41 -17.44
CA GLY A 164 -20.28 -7.15 -17.44
C GLY A 164 -21.11 -8.15 -16.62
N GLY A 165 -20.49 -9.10 -15.92
CA GLY A 165 -21.23 -10.15 -15.20
C GLY A 165 -22.03 -9.67 -13.98
N PHE A 166 -21.95 -8.38 -13.63
CA PHE A 166 -22.77 -7.75 -12.60
C PHE A 166 -24.06 -7.11 -13.14
N ASP A 167 -24.25 -7.05 -14.47
CA ASP A 167 -25.34 -6.28 -15.07
C ASP A 167 -26.73 -6.83 -14.69
N ASP A 168 -26.89 -8.15 -14.64
CA ASP A 168 -28.17 -8.81 -14.30
C ASP A 168 -28.23 -9.30 -12.83
N VAL A 169 -27.27 -8.91 -12.00
CA VAL A 169 -27.24 -9.30 -10.58
C VAL A 169 -28.19 -8.43 -9.77
N GLU A 170 -29.07 -9.03 -8.98
CA GLU A 170 -29.94 -8.29 -8.05
C GLU A 170 -29.37 -8.20 -6.63
N VAL A 171 -28.70 -9.26 -6.17
CA VAL A 171 -28.12 -9.37 -4.83
C VAL A 171 -26.70 -9.90 -4.96
N LEU A 172 -25.74 -9.20 -4.35
CA LEU A 172 -24.34 -9.59 -4.33
C LEU A 172 -23.88 -9.76 -2.88
N LEU A 173 -23.40 -10.96 -2.56
CA LEU A 173 -22.79 -11.31 -1.28
C LEU A 173 -21.27 -11.34 -1.44
N ASP A 174 -20.56 -10.46 -0.74
CA ASP A 174 -19.10 -10.43 -0.68
C ASP A 174 -18.63 -11.20 0.56
N VAL A 175 -18.08 -12.41 0.35
CA VAL A 175 -17.60 -13.31 1.42
C VAL A 175 -16.13 -13.04 1.68
N GLY A 176 -15.79 -12.67 2.91
CA GLY A 176 -14.45 -12.16 3.25
C GLY A 176 -14.24 -10.73 2.75
N GLY A 177 -15.31 -9.94 2.64
CA GLY A 177 -15.28 -8.59 2.05
C GLY A 177 -14.67 -7.50 2.93
N ASN A 178 -14.15 -7.86 4.11
CA ASN A 178 -13.48 -6.99 5.06
C ASN A 178 -14.38 -5.79 5.47
N ASP A 179 -13.89 -4.56 5.29
CA ASP A 179 -14.62 -3.32 5.57
C ASP A 179 -15.72 -2.97 4.54
N GLY A 180 -15.93 -3.82 3.53
CA GLY A 180 -16.96 -3.65 2.51
C GLY A 180 -16.60 -2.66 1.39
N ALA A 181 -15.35 -2.18 1.32
CA ALA A 181 -14.94 -1.22 0.28
C ALA A 181 -15.12 -1.78 -1.14
N THR A 182 -14.75 -3.05 -1.38
CA THR A 182 -14.93 -3.72 -2.68
C THR A 182 -16.39 -3.71 -3.12
N LEU A 183 -17.27 -4.18 -2.24
CA LEU A 183 -18.71 -4.23 -2.50
C LEU A 183 -19.31 -2.83 -2.70
N GLN A 184 -18.81 -1.82 -1.98
CA GLN A 184 -19.23 -0.43 -2.19
C GLN A 184 -18.85 0.07 -3.58
N MET A 185 -17.67 -0.27 -4.09
CA MET A 185 -17.24 0.13 -5.44
C MET A 185 -18.15 -0.50 -6.51
N ILE A 186 -18.46 -1.79 -6.38
CA ILE A 186 -19.35 -2.49 -7.31
C ILE A 186 -20.76 -1.89 -7.29
N THR A 187 -21.37 -1.78 -6.11
CA THR A 187 -22.75 -1.24 -5.96
C THR A 187 -22.85 0.24 -6.30
N SER A 188 -21.76 1.01 -6.21
CA SER A 188 -21.74 2.41 -6.66
C SER A 188 -21.81 2.55 -8.18
N ARG A 189 -21.31 1.56 -8.93
CA ARG A 189 -21.41 1.48 -10.39
C ARG A 189 -22.70 0.83 -10.86
N HIS A 190 -23.17 -0.18 -10.12
CA HIS A 190 -24.38 -0.97 -10.39
C HIS A 190 -25.41 -0.72 -9.29
N ARG A 191 -26.10 0.44 -9.39
CA ARG A 191 -27.00 0.95 -8.34
C ARG A 191 -28.22 0.06 -8.07
N HIS A 192 -28.52 -0.87 -8.96
CA HIS A 192 -29.61 -1.86 -8.81
C HIS A 192 -29.24 -3.01 -7.88
N ILE A 193 -27.94 -3.27 -7.65
CA ILE A 193 -27.48 -4.38 -6.80
C ILE A 193 -27.70 -4.07 -5.32
N LYS A 194 -28.31 -5.01 -4.59
CA LYS A 194 -28.37 -5.03 -3.13
C LYS A 194 -27.13 -5.74 -2.58
N GLY A 195 -26.22 -4.99 -1.97
CA GLY A 195 -24.97 -5.55 -1.42
C GLY A 195 -25.12 -6.11 -0.01
N ILE A 196 -24.51 -7.28 0.22
CA ILE A 196 -24.30 -7.89 1.54
C ILE A 196 -22.80 -8.16 1.73
N ASN A 197 -22.18 -7.55 2.73
CA ASN A 197 -20.79 -7.81 3.12
C ASN A 197 -20.76 -8.81 4.28
N TYR A 198 -20.00 -9.89 4.13
CA TYR A 198 -19.95 -11.00 5.08
C TYR A 198 -18.52 -11.32 5.49
N ASP A 199 -18.21 -11.19 6.78
CA ASP A 199 -16.85 -11.37 7.33
C ASP A 199 -16.89 -11.75 8.82
N LEU A 200 -15.73 -12.02 9.43
CA LEU A 200 -15.59 -12.40 10.83
C LEU A 200 -16.23 -11.34 11.76
N PRO A 201 -16.84 -11.74 12.90
CA PRO A 201 -17.50 -10.80 13.82
C PRO A 201 -16.62 -9.62 14.27
N HIS A 202 -15.32 -9.85 14.49
CA HIS A 202 -14.40 -8.80 14.92
C HIS A 202 -14.06 -7.81 13.79
N VAL A 203 -14.15 -8.24 12.52
CA VAL A 203 -13.95 -7.38 11.35
C VAL A 203 -15.18 -6.51 11.12
N ILE A 204 -16.37 -7.13 11.14
CA ILE A 204 -17.65 -6.43 10.94
C ILE A 204 -17.90 -5.38 12.03
N SER A 205 -17.55 -5.67 13.29
CA SER A 205 -17.72 -4.69 14.38
C SER A 205 -16.81 -3.46 14.26
N GLY A 206 -15.67 -3.59 13.57
CA GLY A 206 -14.76 -2.47 13.27
C GLY A 206 -15.09 -1.71 11.98
N ALA A 207 -16.00 -2.23 11.15
CA ALA A 207 -16.35 -1.65 9.86
C ALA A 207 -17.26 -0.41 10.04
N LYS A 208 -17.04 0.61 9.21
CA LYS A 208 -17.94 1.77 9.17
C LYS A 208 -19.16 1.43 8.30
N PRO A 209 -20.38 1.82 8.70
CA PRO A 209 -21.56 1.66 7.84
C PRO A 209 -21.34 2.34 6.48
N LEU A 210 -21.65 1.62 5.40
CA LEU A 210 -21.57 2.12 4.04
C LEU A 210 -22.97 2.19 3.42
N PRO A 211 -23.34 3.30 2.73
CA PRO A 211 -24.67 3.45 2.15
C PRO A 211 -25.03 2.30 1.20
N GLY A 212 -26.23 1.73 1.37
CA GLY A 212 -26.75 0.68 0.49
C GLY A 212 -26.21 -0.73 0.76
N LEU A 213 -25.30 -0.90 1.74
CA LEU A 213 -24.76 -2.20 2.11
C LEU A 213 -25.34 -2.72 3.42
N ARG A 214 -25.53 -4.04 3.50
CA ARG A 214 -25.80 -4.77 4.75
C ARG A 214 -24.54 -5.51 5.19
N PHE A 215 -24.21 -5.48 6.47
CA PHE A 215 -23.06 -6.18 7.04
C PHE A 215 -23.56 -7.35 7.89
N LEU A 216 -23.04 -8.55 7.63
CA LEU A 216 -23.42 -9.78 8.31
C LEU A 216 -22.16 -10.47 8.88
N PRO A 217 -22.15 -10.87 10.16
CA PRO A 217 -21.05 -11.64 10.72
C PRO A 217 -21.09 -13.10 10.24
N SER A 218 -19.92 -13.72 10.11
CA SER A 218 -19.77 -15.13 9.75
C SER A 218 -20.15 -16.11 10.83
#